data_AF-A0A5C4P7K6-F1
#
_entry.id   AF-A0A5C4P7K6-F1
#
_cell.length_a   1.000
_cell.length_b   1.000
_cell.length_c   1.000
_cell.angle_alpha   90.00
_cell.angle_beta   90.00
_cell.angle_gamma   90.00
#
_symmetry.space_group_name_H-M   'P 1'
#
loop_
_entity.id
_entity.type
_entity.pdbx_description
1 polymer ?
#
loop_
_entity_poly.entity_id
_entity_poly.type
_entity_poly.pdbx_seq_one_letter_code
_entity_poly.pdbx_strand_id
1 'polypeptide(L)'
;MNRYMSLTSNADEQPLYVDTTAPLHVLLDAAGYRIRAVTQFLENIAMRDERPIDPTTLQDLAQLCCISLRDGCDVMDVIARRLDAAPAGSAL
;
A
#
# COMPACT_ATOMS: atom_id res chain seq x y z
N MET A 1 6.43 -19.37 0.46
CA MET A 1 6.63 -17.92 0.70
C MET A 1 7.02 -17.73 2.15
N ASN A 2 7.97 -16.85 2.48
CA ASN A 2 8.31 -16.55 3.87
C ASN A 2 7.13 -15.92 4.59
N ARG A 3 6.93 -16.24 5.88
CA ARG A 3 5.81 -15.72 6.67
C ARG A 3 5.78 -14.20 6.71
N TYR A 4 6.94 -13.56 6.87
CA TYR A 4 7.07 -12.11 6.87
C TYR A 4 7.79 -11.66 5.61
N MET A 5 7.23 -10.68 4.92
CA MET A 5 7.83 -9.98 3.79
C MET A 5 8.06 -8.52 4.18
N SER A 6 9.29 -8.03 4.03
CA SER A 6 9.62 -6.63 4.29
C SER A 6 8.90 -5.73 3.28
N LEU A 7 8.38 -4.59 3.75
CA LEU A 7 7.92 -3.52 2.86
C LEU A 7 9.12 -2.93 2.10
N THR A 8 8.88 -2.53 0.86
CA THR A 8 9.85 -1.90 -0.04
C THR A 8 10.05 -0.41 0.26
N SER A 9 9.14 0.19 1.02
CA SER A 9 9.19 1.57 1.47
C SER A 9 10.09 1.82 2.70
N ASN A 10 10.55 0.75 3.35
CA ASN A 10 11.35 0.83 4.58
C ASN A 10 12.64 1.64 4.37
N ALA A 11 12.96 2.52 5.32
CA ALA A 11 14.12 3.41 5.26
C ALA A 11 15.29 3.01 6.18
N ASP A 12 15.03 2.19 7.21
CA ASP A 12 15.97 1.95 8.32
C ASP A 12 16.14 0.47 8.67
N GLU A 13 17.02 0.20 9.64
CA GLU A 13 17.40 -1.14 10.13
C GLU A 13 16.26 -1.90 10.84
N GLN A 14 15.16 -1.23 11.18
CA GLN A 14 13.96 -1.83 11.78
C GLN A 14 12.79 -1.80 10.78
N PRO A 15 12.77 -2.71 9.79
CA PRO A 15 11.75 -2.71 8.75
C PRO A 15 10.37 -3.14 9.28
N LEU A 16 9.34 -2.57 8.68
CA LEU A 16 7.96 -3.05 8.78
C LEU A 16 7.73 -4.23 7.82
N TYR A 17 6.80 -5.11 8.18
CA TYR A 17 6.54 -6.35 7.47
C TYR A 17 5.06 -6.61 7.19
N VAL A 18 4.80 -7.31 6.10
CA VAL A 18 3.52 -7.96 5.80
C VAL A 18 3.56 -9.40 6.31
N ASP A 19 2.60 -9.81 7.14
CA ASP A 19 2.36 -11.24 7.41
C ASP A 19 1.67 -11.87 6.19
N THR A 20 2.45 -12.58 5.37
CA THR A 20 1.98 -13.18 4.11
C THR A 20 0.97 -14.30 4.33
N THR A 21 0.85 -14.79 5.57
CA THR A 21 -0.06 -15.87 5.96
C THR A 21 -1.42 -15.36 6.46
N ALA A 22 -1.58 -14.05 6.67
CA ALA A 22 -2.84 -13.44 7.08
C ALA A 22 -3.99 -13.77 6.08
N PRO A 23 -5.27 -13.80 6.47
CA PRO A 23 -6.36 -14.09 5.54
C PRO A 23 -6.38 -13.14 4.32
N LEU A 24 -6.71 -13.64 3.12
CA LEU A 24 -6.67 -12.84 1.88
C LEU A 24 -7.54 -11.59 1.95
N HIS A 25 -8.72 -11.67 2.58
CA HIS A 25 -9.59 -10.50 2.76
C HIS A 25 -8.96 -9.44 3.67
N VAL A 26 -8.24 -9.83 4.72
CA VAL A 26 -7.51 -8.90 5.59
C VAL A 26 -6.39 -8.19 4.83
N LEU A 27 -5.66 -8.93 4.00
CA LEU A 27 -4.63 -8.36 3.13
C LEU A 27 -5.26 -7.38 2.11
N LEU A 28 -6.37 -7.78 1.50
CA LEU A 28 -7.09 -6.94 0.53
C LEU A 28 -7.61 -5.65 1.17
N ASP A 29 -8.21 -5.74 2.36
CA ASP A 29 -8.69 -4.58 3.12
C ASP A 29 -7.52 -3.67 3.49
N ALA A 30 -6.38 -4.23 3.91
CA ALA A 30 -5.18 -3.47 4.28
C ALA A 30 -4.56 -2.72 3.09
N ALA A 31 -4.48 -3.36 1.92
CA ALA A 31 -4.02 -2.72 0.68
C ALA A 31 -5.01 -1.65 0.22
N GLY A 32 -6.29 -2.01 0.14
CA GLY A 32 -7.37 -1.14 -0.31
C GLY A 32 -7.59 0.07 0.58
N TYR A 33 -7.37 -0.04 1.89
CA TYR A 33 -7.41 1.10 2.81
C TYR A 33 -6.34 2.14 2.46
N ARG A 34 -5.08 1.72 2.26
CA ARG A 34 -3.97 2.61 1.93
C ARG A 34 -4.18 3.32 0.60
N ILE A 35 -4.55 2.56 -0.44
CA ILE A 35 -4.79 3.10 -1.77
C ILE A 35 -5.91 4.13 -1.73
N ARG A 36 -7.06 3.79 -1.12
CA ARG A 36 -8.20 4.73 -1.02
C ARG A 36 -7.86 5.97 -0.21
N ALA A 37 -7.12 5.84 0.90
CA ALA A 37 -6.71 6.98 1.70
C ALA A 37 -5.84 7.95 0.88
N VAL A 38 -4.87 7.44 0.12
CA VAL A 38 -4.05 8.25 -0.77
C VAL A 38 -4.88 8.87 -1.90
N THR A 39 -5.78 8.11 -2.52
CA THR A 39 -6.68 8.64 -3.55
C THR A 39 -7.50 9.82 -3.03
N GLN A 40 -8.19 9.64 -1.89
CA GLN A 40 -8.99 10.70 -1.26
C GLN A 40 -8.14 11.93 -0.92
N PHE A 41 -6.92 11.69 -0.41
CA PHE A 41 -6.00 12.77 -0.11
C PHE A 41 -5.57 13.56 -1.35
N LEU A 42 -5.22 12.88 -2.45
CA LEU A 42 -4.84 13.51 -3.71
C LEU A 42 -6.03 14.24 -4.37
N GLU A 43 -7.23 13.68 -4.31
CA GLU A 43 -8.46 14.33 -4.77
C GLU A 43 -8.70 15.65 -4.01
N ASN A 44 -8.54 15.63 -2.68
CA ASN A 44 -8.65 16.83 -1.86
C ASN A 44 -7.61 17.91 -2.21
N ILE A 45 -6.38 17.50 -2.55
CA ILE A 45 -5.35 18.45 -3.04
C ILE A 45 -5.74 19.01 -4.41
N ALA A 46 -6.19 18.16 -5.34
CA ALA A 46 -6.50 18.54 -6.70
C ALA A 46 -7.72 19.48 -6.80
N MET A 47 -8.70 19.34 -5.90
CA MET A 47 -9.91 20.18 -5.84
C MET A 47 -9.73 21.47 -5.03
N ARG A 48 -8.52 21.73 -4.52
CA ARG A 48 -8.28 22.81 -3.57
C ARG A 48 -8.24 24.17 -4.28
N ASP A 49 -9.23 25.02 -4.06
CA ASP A 49 -9.32 26.39 -4.62
C ASP A 49 -8.60 27.44 -3.76
N GLU A 50 -7.57 27.00 -3.04
CA GLU A 50 -6.80 27.82 -2.09
C GLU A 50 -5.45 28.28 -2.68
N ARG A 51 -4.71 29.05 -1.89
CA ARG A 51 -3.32 29.42 -2.20
C ARG A 51 -2.46 28.16 -2.53
N PRO A 52 -1.51 28.27 -3.46
CA PRO A 52 -0.58 27.18 -3.78
C PRO A 52 0.10 26.60 -2.54
N ILE A 53 0.25 25.28 -2.53
CA ILE A 53 0.98 24.56 -1.48
C ILE A 53 2.46 24.93 -1.60
N ASP A 54 3.08 25.22 -0.46
CA ASP A 54 4.53 25.44 -0.39
C ASP A 54 5.30 24.23 -0.96
N PRO A 55 6.34 24.42 -1.80
CA PRO A 55 7.02 23.31 -2.47
C PRO A 55 7.60 22.25 -1.53
N THR A 56 8.14 22.64 -0.38
CA THR A 56 8.68 21.68 0.60
C THR A 56 7.55 20.86 1.20
N THR A 57 6.44 21.51 1.54
CA THR A 57 5.24 20.81 2.01
C THR A 57 4.70 19.85 0.95
N LEU A 58 4.64 20.27 -0.32
CA LEU A 58 4.20 19.41 -1.41
C LEU A 58 5.10 18.17 -1.58
N GLN A 59 6.41 18.34 -1.42
CA GLN A 59 7.38 17.24 -1.47
C GLN A 59 7.14 16.23 -0.34
N ASP A 60 6.94 16.70 0.89
CA ASP A 60 6.67 15.83 2.05
C ASP A 60 5.36 15.04 1.87
N LEU A 61 4.32 15.71 1.38
CA LEU A 61 3.02 15.08 1.08
C LEU A 61 3.13 14.06 -0.05
N ALA A 62 3.89 14.37 -1.10
CA ALA A 62 4.16 13.43 -2.18
C ALA A 62 4.92 12.20 -1.67
N GLN A 63 5.91 12.39 -0.80
CA GLN A 63 6.66 11.29 -0.20
C GLN A 63 5.78 10.40 0.68
N LEU A 64 4.89 10.99 1.48
CA LEU A 64 3.89 10.24 2.26
C LEU A 64 2.98 9.39 1.36
N CYS A 65 2.52 9.95 0.23
CA CYS A 65 1.73 9.23 -0.75
C CYS A 65 2.52 8.07 -1.36
N CYS A 66 3.79 8.30 -1.75
CA CYS A 66 4.64 7.27 -2.32
C CYS A 66 4.87 6.10 -1.36
N ILE A 67 5.13 6.36 -0.08
CA ILE A 67 5.31 5.32 0.94
C ILE A 67 4.03 4.49 1.06
N SER A 68 2.89 5.16 1.27
CA SER A 68 1.59 4.48 1.46
C SER A 68 1.15 3.67 0.25
N LEU A 69 1.41 4.16 -0.97
CA LEU A 69 1.11 3.44 -2.21
C LEU A 69 2.03 2.23 -2.39
N ARG A 70 3.34 2.36 -2.15
CA ARG A 70 4.28 1.23 -2.22
C ARG A 70 3.88 0.12 -1.23
N ASP A 71 3.53 0.51 -0.01
CA ASP A 71 3.04 -0.45 1.00
C ASP A 71 1.78 -1.18 0.53
N GLY A 72 0.84 -0.45 -0.07
CA GLY A 72 -0.36 -1.03 -0.67
C GLY A 72 -0.02 -2.03 -1.78
N CYS A 73 0.91 -1.67 -2.67
CA CYS A 73 1.38 -2.54 -3.75
C CYS A 73 2.08 -3.80 -3.22
N ASP A 74 2.93 -3.69 -2.20
CA ASP A 74 3.61 -4.85 -1.60
C ASP A 74 2.59 -5.86 -1.05
N VAL A 75 1.50 -5.38 -0.43
CA VAL A 75 0.42 -6.24 0.05
C VAL A 75 -0.35 -6.87 -1.11
N MET A 76 -0.61 -6.11 -2.19
CA MET A 76 -1.24 -6.65 -3.41
C MET A 76 -0.38 -7.71 -4.08
N ASP A 77 0.94 -7.56 -4.09
CA ASP A 77 1.87 -8.56 -4.62
C ASP A 77 1.85 -9.87 -3.83
N VAL A 78 1.65 -9.79 -2.51
CA VAL A 78 1.45 -10.97 -1.66
C VAL A 78 0.14 -11.67 -2.02
N ILE A 79 -0.94 -10.91 -2.26
CA ILE A 79 -2.23 -11.46 -2.70
C ILE A 79 -2.07 -12.15 -4.05
N ALA A 80 -1.47 -11.48 -5.05
CA ALA A 80 -1.26 -12.02 -6.39
C ALA A 80 -0.49 -13.35 -6.34
N ARG A 81 0.65 -13.38 -5.65
CA ARG A 81 1.46 -14.60 -5.50
C ARG A 81 0.72 -15.76 -4.83
N ARG A 82 -0.24 -15.46 -3.94
CA ARG A 82 -1.05 -16.50 -3.28
C ARG A 82 -2.17 -17.01 -4.16
N LEU A 83 -2.77 -16.14 -4.97
CA LEU A 83 -3.75 -16.54 -5.98
C LEU A 83 -3.09 -17.43 -7.04
N ASP A 84 -1.88 -17.08 -7.49
CA ASP A 84 -1.11 -17.89 -8.45
C ASP A 84 -0.70 -19.26 -7.88
N ALA A 85 -0.44 -19.32 -6.57
CA ALA A 85 -0.10 -20.57 -5.89
C ALA A 85 -1.32 -21.43 -5.52
N ALA A 86 -2.54 -20.89 -5.65
CA ALA A 86 -3.75 -21.65 -5.36
C ALA A 86 -3.99 -22.69 -6.46
N PRO A 87 -4.28 -23.96 -6.11
CA PRO A 87 -4.60 -24.96 -7.11
C PRO A 87 -5.84 -24.54 -7.89
N ALA A 88 -5.82 -24.74 -9.21
CA ALA A 88 -6.81 -24.27 -10.20
C ALA A 88 -8.27 -24.76 -10.01
N GLY A 89 -8.59 -25.38 -8.86
CA GLY A 89 -9.92 -25.87 -8.52
C GLY A 89 -10.42 -25.48 -7.12
N SER A 90 -9.72 -24.61 -6.38
CA SER A 90 -10.19 -24.16 -5.05
C SER A 90 -11.15 -22.96 -5.11
N ALA A 91 -11.55 -22.55 -6.32
CA ALA A 91 -12.51 -21.50 -6.59
C ALA A 91 -13.83 -22.08 -7.12
N LEU A 92 -14.39 -23.09 -6.43
CA LEU A 92 -15.79 -23.50 -6.51
C LEU A 92 -16.25 -23.95 -5.13
#